data_AF-A0A8T5QJQ9-F1
#
_entry.id   AF-A0A8T5QJQ9-F1
#
_cell.length_a   1.000
_cell.length_b   1.000
_cell.length_c   1.000
_cell.angle_alpha   90.00
_cell.angle_beta   90.00
_cell.angle_gamma   90.00
#
_symmetry.space_group_name_H-M   'P 1'
#
loop_
_entity.id
_entity.type
_entity.pdbx_description
1 polymer ?
#
loop_
_entity_poly.entity_id
_entity_poly.type
_entity_poly.pdbx_seq_one_letter_code
_entity_poly.pdbx_strand_id
1 'polypeptide(L)'
;MEIKIIKRIEPSELVEKIRNVPLIQKAQDGSEIKVYEKARISIRELHPSEVNPTTFYLLRPQLKLQKDLRECLMKKHGIDLLHLEGALEIVNEQGELWTLTPPIVEVTPRDVKYCAREGEIEYNDTARIQIPIINDGAHRVFTAIQAGETFHGVYITGADERFPFYAHPNEWSRIKIFDAMPTTKQEKKFYSRDDCYALYRNFDVLGCGKPRTLGT
;
A
#
# COMPACT_ATOMS: atom_id res chain seq x y z
N MET A 1 -5.57 -14.32 -20.32
CA MET A 1 -5.89 -14.14 -18.90
C MET A 1 -7.39 -14.22 -18.73
N GLU A 2 -7.83 -15.36 -18.23
CA GLU A 2 -9.15 -15.67 -17.73
C GLU A 2 -9.13 -15.50 -16.21
N ILE A 3 -10.19 -14.89 -15.71
CA ILE A 3 -10.43 -14.73 -14.30
C ILE A 3 -11.90 -14.99 -14.05
N LYS A 4 -12.23 -15.56 -12.90
CA LYS A 4 -13.60 -15.70 -12.43
C LYS A 4 -13.74 -14.93 -11.13
N ILE A 5 -14.69 -14.00 -11.07
CA ILE A 5 -15.04 -13.32 -9.83
C ILE A 5 -15.83 -14.30 -8.96
N ILE A 6 -15.33 -14.56 -7.75
CA ILE A 6 -15.95 -15.46 -6.77
C ILE A 6 -16.75 -14.65 -5.76
N LYS A 7 -16.22 -13.52 -5.30
CA LYS A 7 -16.86 -12.68 -4.29
C LYS A 7 -16.54 -11.21 -4.51
N ARG A 8 -17.56 -10.36 -4.31
CA ARG A 8 -17.38 -8.92 -4.08
C ARG A 8 -17.42 -8.68 -2.57
N ILE A 9 -16.42 -7.96 -2.06
CA ILE A 9 -16.31 -7.57 -0.66
C ILE A 9 -16.71 -6.11 -0.58
N GLU A 10 -17.77 -5.85 0.17
CA GLU A 10 -18.30 -4.50 0.38
C GLU A 10 -17.29 -3.58 1.10
N PRO A 11 -17.38 -2.25 0.89
CA PRO A 11 -16.49 -1.27 1.54
C PRO A 11 -16.38 -1.47 3.06
N SER A 12 -17.50 -1.70 3.74
CA SER A 12 -17.55 -1.88 5.19
C SER A 12 -16.86 -3.18 5.65
N GLU A 13 -17.02 -4.28 4.92
CA GLU A 13 -16.33 -5.54 5.19
C GLU A 13 -14.81 -5.36 5.03
N LEU A 14 -14.37 -4.67 3.97
CA LEU A 14 -12.95 -4.38 3.75
C LEU A 14 -12.37 -3.51 4.87
N VAL A 15 -13.08 -2.45 5.28
CA VAL A 15 -12.67 -1.57 6.38
C VAL A 15 -12.46 -2.37 7.67
N GLU A 16 -13.40 -3.26 8.02
CA GLU A 16 -13.30 -4.08 9.23
C GLU A 16 -12.17 -5.11 9.16
N LYS A 17 -11.90 -5.67 7.97
CA LYS A 17 -10.71 -6.51 7.78
C LYS A 17 -9.41 -5.72 7.99
N ILE A 18 -9.32 -4.50 7.45
CA ILE A 18 -8.14 -3.63 7.61
C ILE A 18 -7.93 -3.23 9.06
N ARG A 19 -9.01 -2.91 9.79
CA ARG A 19 -8.97 -2.60 11.24
C ARG A 19 -8.30 -3.72 12.05
N ASN A 20 -8.42 -4.96 11.58
CA ASN A 20 -7.87 -6.15 12.22
C ASN A 20 -6.51 -6.61 11.69
N VAL A 21 -5.88 -5.88 10.75
CA VAL A 21 -4.55 -6.24 10.24
C VAL A 21 -3.52 -6.14 11.38
N PRO A 22 -2.84 -7.26 11.72
CA PRO A 22 -1.83 -7.25 12.75
C PRO A 22 -0.48 -6.80 12.20
N LEU A 23 0.43 -6.38 13.06
CA LEU A 23 1.85 -6.44 12.76
C LEU A 23 2.32 -7.89 12.65
N ILE A 24 3.39 -8.14 11.91
CA ILE A 24 4.07 -9.45 11.93
C ILE A 24 4.59 -9.77 13.34
N GLN A 25 5.12 -8.76 14.02
CA GLN A 25 5.58 -8.90 15.39
C GLN A 25 4.40 -8.93 16.38
N LYS A 26 4.52 -9.79 17.39
CA LYS A 26 3.61 -9.89 18.52
C LYS A 26 4.06 -9.01 19.69
N ALA A 27 3.12 -8.63 20.55
CA ALA A 27 3.44 -7.97 21.82
C ALA A 27 4.18 -8.92 22.78
N GLN A 28 4.70 -8.37 23.88
CA GLN A 28 5.48 -9.13 24.88
C GLN A 28 4.67 -10.26 25.53
N ASP A 29 3.36 -10.10 25.64
CA ASP A 29 2.42 -11.10 26.16
C ASP A 29 1.93 -12.11 25.09
N GLY A 30 2.44 -12.00 23.86
CA GLY A 30 2.08 -12.85 22.72
C GLY A 30 0.81 -12.42 21.97
N SER A 31 0.17 -11.32 22.36
CA SER A 31 -1.01 -10.79 21.66
C SER A 31 -0.66 -10.14 20.31
N GLU A 32 -1.65 -10.07 19.43
CA GLU A 32 -1.53 -9.38 18.14
C GLU A 32 -1.55 -7.86 18.32
N ILE A 33 -0.69 -7.15 17.58
CA ILE A 33 -0.66 -5.68 17.58
C ILE A 33 -1.47 -5.17 16.38
N LYS A 34 -2.64 -4.59 16.62
CA LYS A 34 -3.55 -4.08 15.58
C LYS A 34 -3.46 -2.56 15.46
N VAL A 35 -2.51 -2.09 14.64
CA VAL A 35 -2.18 -0.65 14.50
C VAL A 35 -3.37 0.20 14.02
N TYR A 36 -4.33 -0.42 13.33
CA TYR A 36 -5.48 0.26 12.75
C TYR A 36 -6.78 0.12 13.57
N GLU A 37 -6.73 -0.51 14.75
CA GLU A 37 -7.93 -0.81 15.55
C GLU A 37 -8.81 0.44 15.78
N LYS A 38 -8.17 1.57 16.12
CA LYS A 38 -8.82 2.85 16.41
C LYS A 38 -8.66 3.88 15.29
N ALA A 39 -8.09 3.48 14.16
CA ALA A 39 -7.87 4.37 13.04
C ALA A 39 -9.18 4.74 12.34
N ARG A 40 -9.17 5.89 11.66
CA ARG A 40 -10.22 6.28 10.71
C ARG A 40 -9.82 5.74 9.34
N ILE A 41 -10.67 4.89 8.77
CA ILE A 41 -10.44 4.19 7.51
C ILE A 41 -11.59 4.54 6.57
N SER A 42 -11.28 4.86 5.32
CA SER A 42 -12.26 5.20 4.30
C SER A 42 -11.70 4.87 2.92
N ILE A 43 -12.55 4.60 1.95
CA ILE A 43 -12.16 4.47 0.55
C ILE A 43 -12.45 5.80 -0.12
N ARG A 44 -11.46 6.36 -0.82
CA ARG A 44 -11.56 7.68 -1.45
C ARG A 44 -10.89 7.66 -2.81
N GLU A 45 -11.38 8.48 -3.71
CA GLU A 45 -10.67 8.83 -4.93
C GLU A 45 -9.49 9.75 -4.60
N LEU A 46 -8.34 9.46 -5.20
CA LEU A 46 -7.06 10.14 -4.99
C LEU A 46 -6.36 10.35 -6.33
N HIS A 47 -5.69 11.48 -6.47
CA HIS A 47 -4.70 11.70 -7.53
C HIS A 47 -3.34 11.12 -7.11
N PRO A 48 -2.56 10.51 -8.01
CA PRO A 48 -1.24 9.96 -7.66
C PRO A 48 -0.25 10.95 -7.03
N SER A 49 -0.41 12.26 -7.27
CA SER A 49 0.41 13.30 -6.63
C SER A 49 0.06 13.54 -5.16
N GLU A 50 -1.07 13.03 -4.67
CA GLU A 50 -1.49 13.17 -3.27
C GLU A 50 -0.89 12.10 -2.37
N VAL A 51 -0.15 11.14 -2.93
CA VAL A 51 0.39 10.00 -2.19
C VAL A 51 1.86 9.80 -2.50
N ASN A 52 2.62 9.39 -1.49
CA ASN A 52 4.06 9.21 -1.60
C ASN A 52 4.42 7.72 -1.63
N PRO A 53 5.14 7.24 -2.65
CA PRO A 53 5.71 5.91 -2.58
C PRO A 53 6.72 5.78 -1.43
N THR A 54 6.93 4.55 -0.97
CA THR A 54 7.93 4.21 0.05
C THR A 54 9.04 3.32 -0.50
N THR A 55 8.94 2.97 -1.80
CA THR A 55 9.85 2.09 -2.50
C THR A 55 10.54 2.81 -3.65
N PHE A 56 11.76 2.40 -3.96
CA PHE A 56 12.51 2.90 -5.12
C PHE A 56 12.36 2.03 -6.35
N TYR A 57 11.63 0.91 -6.25
CA TYR A 57 11.51 0.00 -7.37
C TYR A 57 10.09 -0.46 -7.60
N LEU A 58 9.78 -0.66 -8.87
CA LEU A 58 8.65 -1.44 -9.33
C LEU A 58 9.18 -2.55 -10.23
N LEU A 59 8.38 -3.59 -10.37
CA LEU A 59 8.74 -4.76 -11.14
C LEU A 59 7.93 -4.76 -12.43
N ARG A 60 8.62 -4.84 -13.56
CA ARG A 60 8.01 -4.88 -14.90
C ARG A 60 7.01 -6.02 -15.04
N PRO A 61 7.26 -7.25 -14.56
CA PRO A 61 6.27 -8.33 -14.62
C PRO A 61 4.98 -7.98 -13.86
N GLN A 62 5.08 -7.37 -12.67
CA GLN A 62 3.92 -6.97 -11.87
C GLN A 62 3.17 -5.80 -12.51
N LEU A 63 3.86 -4.83 -13.14
CA LEU A 63 3.20 -3.76 -13.91
C LEU A 63 2.41 -4.34 -15.08
N LYS A 64 3.00 -5.28 -15.83
CA LYS A 64 2.31 -5.99 -16.91
C LYS A 64 1.09 -6.72 -16.38
N LEU A 65 1.23 -7.44 -15.26
CA LEU A 65 0.11 -8.13 -14.62
C LEU A 65 -1.03 -7.18 -14.23
N GLN A 66 -0.73 -6.03 -13.60
CA GLN A 66 -1.76 -5.04 -13.24
C GLN A 66 -2.49 -4.51 -14.48
N LYS A 67 -1.77 -4.24 -15.58
CA LYS A 67 -2.35 -3.79 -16.84
C LYS A 67 -3.26 -4.86 -17.46
N ASP A 68 -2.76 -6.09 -17.60
CA ASP A 68 -3.53 -7.20 -18.17
C ASP A 68 -4.78 -7.50 -17.33
N LEU A 69 -4.66 -7.41 -16.01
CA LEU A 69 -5.75 -7.60 -15.06
C LEU A 69 -6.82 -6.52 -15.18
N ARG A 70 -6.43 -5.24 -15.24
CA ARG A 70 -7.34 -4.12 -15.46
C ARG A 70 -8.08 -4.29 -16.79
N GLU A 71 -7.37 -4.58 -17.88
CA GLU A 71 -7.97 -4.78 -19.20
C GLU A 71 -8.99 -5.93 -19.21
N CYS A 72 -8.67 -7.05 -18.56
CA CYS A 72 -9.57 -8.19 -18.49
C CYS A 72 -10.83 -7.90 -17.67
N LEU A 73 -10.68 -7.31 -16.47
CA LEU A 73 -11.80 -6.91 -15.62
C LEU A 73 -12.72 -5.91 -16.31
N MET A 74 -12.15 -4.92 -17.00
CA MET A 74 -12.90 -3.94 -17.76
C MET A 74 -13.70 -4.59 -18.90
N LYS A 75 -13.04 -5.39 -19.75
CA LYS A 75 -13.68 -6.00 -20.94
C LYS A 75 -14.74 -7.04 -20.59
N LYS A 76 -14.53 -7.85 -19.55
CA LYS A 76 -15.40 -8.99 -19.24
C LYS A 76 -16.44 -8.70 -18.17
N HIS A 77 -16.15 -7.76 -17.27
CA HIS A 77 -16.98 -7.52 -16.08
C HIS A 77 -17.38 -6.06 -15.90
N GLY A 78 -16.89 -5.14 -16.74
CA GLY A 78 -17.16 -3.71 -16.59
C GLY A 78 -16.61 -3.13 -15.29
N ILE A 79 -15.57 -3.73 -14.72
CA ILE A 79 -14.95 -3.31 -13.46
C ILE A 79 -13.61 -2.67 -13.76
N ASP A 80 -13.41 -1.44 -13.26
CA ASP A 80 -12.11 -0.80 -13.28
C ASP A 80 -11.31 -1.11 -12.01
N LEU A 81 -10.14 -1.72 -12.18
CA LEU A 81 -9.22 -2.04 -11.10
C LEU A 81 -8.66 -0.79 -10.39
N LEU A 82 -8.60 0.36 -11.06
CA LEU A 82 -8.18 1.63 -10.45
C LEU A 82 -9.27 2.21 -9.54
N HIS A 83 -10.55 1.92 -9.79
CA HIS A 83 -11.69 2.53 -9.12
C HIS A 83 -12.49 1.49 -8.29
N LEU A 84 -11.80 0.57 -7.63
CA LEU A 84 -12.46 -0.41 -6.74
C LEU A 84 -13.04 0.29 -5.49
N GLU A 85 -14.35 0.15 -5.27
CA GLU A 85 -15.05 0.67 -4.08
C GLU A 85 -14.97 -0.28 -2.88
N GLY A 86 -14.49 -1.50 -3.08
CA GLY A 86 -14.32 -2.53 -2.05
C GLY A 86 -13.18 -3.46 -2.46
N ALA A 87 -13.30 -4.75 -2.17
CA ALA A 87 -12.34 -5.75 -2.66
C ALA A 87 -13.01 -6.82 -3.54
N LEU A 88 -12.20 -7.50 -4.34
CA LEU A 88 -12.64 -8.61 -5.19
C LEU A 88 -11.84 -9.85 -4.87
N GLU A 89 -12.52 -10.97 -4.67
CA GLU A 89 -11.90 -12.29 -4.69
C GLU A 89 -12.11 -12.89 -6.07
N ILE A 90 -11.01 -13.18 -6.75
CA ILE A 90 -10.99 -13.74 -8.09
C ILE A 90 -10.19 -15.03 -8.12
N VAL A 91 -10.53 -15.93 -9.03
CA VAL A 91 -9.74 -17.13 -9.33
C VAL A 91 -9.15 -16.98 -10.73
N ASN A 92 -7.85 -17.21 -10.86
CA ASN A 92 -7.17 -17.17 -12.16
C ASN A 92 -7.27 -18.51 -12.93
N GLU A 93 -6.72 -18.56 -14.14
CA GLU A 93 -6.65 -19.76 -14.99
C GLU A 93 -6.00 -20.97 -14.30
N GLN A 94 -5.08 -20.72 -13.36
CA GLN A 94 -4.34 -21.73 -12.61
C GLN A 94 -5.11 -22.23 -11.37
N GLY A 95 -6.32 -21.74 -11.13
CA GLY A 95 -7.13 -22.10 -9.95
C GLY A 95 -6.69 -21.40 -8.67
N GLU A 96 -5.82 -20.39 -8.76
CA GLU A 96 -5.34 -19.64 -7.60
C GLU A 96 -6.32 -18.51 -7.24
N LEU A 97 -6.62 -18.39 -5.95
CA LEU A 97 -7.42 -17.33 -5.37
C LEU A 97 -6.56 -16.08 -5.13
N TRP A 98 -6.94 -14.97 -5.75
CA TRP A 98 -6.37 -13.65 -5.53
C TRP A 98 -7.40 -12.71 -4.91
N THR A 99 -6.97 -11.92 -3.93
CA THR A 99 -7.79 -10.83 -3.38
C THR A 99 -7.25 -9.49 -3.87
N LEU A 100 -8.07 -8.76 -4.62
CA LEU A 100 -7.76 -7.44 -5.15
C LEU A 100 -8.39 -6.40 -4.23
N THR A 101 -7.56 -5.68 -3.49
CA THR A 101 -7.95 -4.53 -2.66
C THR A 101 -7.53 -3.23 -3.35
N PRO A 102 -8.18 -2.08 -3.12
CA PRO A 102 -7.64 -0.79 -3.54
C PRO A 102 -6.28 -0.55 -2.85
N PRO A 103 -5.35 0.22 -3.44
CA PRO A 103 -4.07 0.54 -2.80
C PRO A 103 -4.26 1.09 -1.39
N ILE A 104 -3.38 0.71 -0.47
CA ILE A 104 -3.47 1.07 0.95
C ILE A 104 -2.56 2.25 1.22
N VAL A 105 -3.17 3.35 1.63
CA VAL A 105 -2.52 4.62 1.94
C VAL A 105 -2.64 4.87 3.44
N GLU A 106 -1.50 4.93 4.13
CA GLU A 106 -1.42 5.29 5.55
C GLU A 106 -0.93 6.73 5.66
N VAL A 107 -1.63 7.57 6.42
CA VAL A 107 -1.14 8.91 6.75
C VAL A 107 -0.28 8.84 7.98
N THR A 108 1.01 9.13 7.81
CA THR A 108 1.99 9.07 8.90
C THR A 108 2.39 10.47 9.32
N PRO A 109 2.34 10.81 10.61
CA PRO A 109 2.91 12.04 11.10
C PRO A 109 4.45 11.99 11.00
N ARG A 110 5.05 13.12 10.66
CA ARG A 110 6.49 13.34 10.69
C ARG A 110 6.80 14.70 11.27
N ASP A 111 7.73 14.71 12.21
CA ASP A 111 8.30 15.93 12.74
C ASP A 111 9.43 16.38 11.80
N VAL A 112 9.35 17.62 11.33
CA VAL A 112 10.29 18.23 10.38
C VAL A 112 10.91 19.44 11.04
N LYS A 113 12.24 19.47 11.08
CA LYS A 113 13.02 20.58 11.60
C LYS A 113 13.72 21.29 10.44
N TYR A 114 13.72 22.62 10.47
CA TYR A 114 14.56 23.40 9.58
C TYR A 114 16.03 23.28 10.00
N CYS A 115 16.89 22.89 9.06
CA CYS A 115 18.33 22.87 9.26
C CYS A 115 18.93 24.07 8.51
N ALA A 116 19.15 25.17 9.23
CA ALA A 116 19.74 26.39 8.69
C ALA A 116 21.12 26.09 8.09
N ARG A 117 21.37 26.65 6.90
CA ARG A 117 22.70 26.69 6.28
C ARG A 117 23.46 27.94 6.74
N GLU A 118 24.75 27.98 6.46
CA GLU A 118 25.59 29.14 6.77
C GLU A 118 25.00 30.43 6.16
N GLY A 119 24.81 31.45 7.01
CA GLY A 119 24.22 32.74 6.63
C GLY A 119 22.68 32.78 6.65
N GLU A 120 21.99 31.67 6.91
CA GLU A 120 20.54 31.64 7.10
C GLU A 120 20.15 31.93 8.56
N ILE A 121 18.92 32.41 8.77
CA ILE A 121 18.38 32.67 10.11
C ILE A 121 18.19 31.34 10.83
N GLU A 122 18.72 31.22 12.05
CA GLU A 122 18.42 30.06 12.90
C GLU A 122 16.92 29.99 13.20
N TYR A 123 16.29 28.88 12.80
CA TYR A 123 14.90 28.59 13.08
C TYR A 123 14.81 27.20 13.73
N ASN A 124 14.44 27.18 15.01
CA ASN A 124 14.49 25.97 15.83
C ASN A 124 13.15 25.22 15.95
N ASP A 125 12.07 25.78 15.39
CA ASP A 125 10.76 25.16 15.52
C ASP A 125 10.68 23.87 14.70
N THR A 126 9.96 22.91 15.28
CA THR A 126 9.65 21.63 14.66
C THR A 126 8.19 21.65 14.22
N ALA A 127 7.96 21.47 12.92
CA ALA A 127 6.62 21.34 12.38
C ALA A 127 6.24 19.85 12.30
N ARG A 128 5.03 19.52 12.72
CA ARG A 128 4.47 18.17 12.55
C ARG A 128 3.58 18.15 11.31
N ILE A 129 3.99 17.40 10.30
CA ILE A 129 3.23 17.28 9.04
C ILE A 129 2.64 15.87 8.90
N GLN A 130 1.50 15.78 8.22
CA GLN A 130 0.83 14.52 7.92
C GLN A 130 1.20 14.09 6.50
N ILE A 131 1.88 12.96 6.36
CA ILE A 131 2.37 12.48 5.07
C ILE A 131 1.60 11.22 4.65
N PRO A 132 0.76 11.28 3.61
CA PRO A 132 0.13 10.11 3.01
C PRO A 132 1.17 9.28 2.27
N ILE A 133 1.34 8.02 2.68
CA ILE A 133 2.29 7.10 2.07
C ILE A 133 1.61 5.82 1.58
N ILE A 134 2.12 5.28 0.49
CA ILE A 134 1.66 3.99 -0.03
C ILE A 134 2.32 2.88 0.77
N ASN A 135 1.49 2.17 1.52
CA ASN A 135 1.88 0.98 2.27
C ASN A 135 1.87 -0.25 1.35
N ASP A 136 0.78 -0.41 0.59
CA ASP A 136 0.61 -1.48 -0.39
C ASP A 136 -0.05 -0.98 -1.69
N GLY A 137 0.26 -1.62 -2.81
CA GLY A 137 -0.34 -1.30 -4.12
C GLY A 137 0.41 -0.27 -4.98
N ALA A 138 1.71 -0.06 -4.74
CA ALA A 138 2.53 0.92 -5.49
C ALA A 138 2.53 0.69 -7.02
N HIS A 139 2.55 -0.57 -7.49
CA HIS A 139 2.47 -0.89 -8.91
C HIS A 139 1.15 -0.41 -9.53
N ARG A 140 0.03 -0.50 -8.79
CA ARG A 140 -1.27 -0.09 -9.29
C ARG A 140 -1.40 1.42 -9.34
N VAL A 141 -0.91 2.13 -8.31
CA VAL A 141 -0.87 3.59 -8.35
C VAL A 141 0.02 4.07 -9.50
N PHE A 142 1.12 3.38 -9.78
CA PHE A 142 1.94 3.68 -10.96
C PHE A 142 1.19 3.45 -12.28
N THR A 143 0.33 2.43 -12.37
CA THR A 143 -0.57 2.26 -13.53
C THR A 143 -1.51 3.46 -13.70
N ALA A 144 -2.04 4.02 -12.61
CA ALA A 144 -2.85 5.25 -12.66
C ALA A 144 -2.05 6.45 -13.18
N ILE A 145 -0.78 6.62 -12.74
CA ILE A 145 0.13 7.65 -13.27
C ILE A 145 0.32 7.51 -14.77
N GLN A 146 0.59 6.28 -15.25
CA GLN A 146 0.80 6.02 -16.67
C GLN A 146 -0.46 6.28 -17.50
N ALA A 147 -1.64 6.10 -16.92
CA ALA A 147 -2.92 6.34 -17.56
C ALA A 147 -3.36 7.82 -17.48
N GLY A 148 -2.75 8.64 -16.61
CA GLY A 148 -3.22 9.99 -16.34
C GLY A 148 -4.56 10.03 -15.60
N GLU A 149 -4.83 9.01 -14.77
CA GLU A 149 -6.11 8.81 -14.08
C GLU A 149 -5.96 8.91 -12.55
N THR A 150 -7.09 9.14 -11.89
CA THR A 150 -7.24 8.97 -10.44
C THR A 150 -7.34 7.47 -10.08
N PHE A 151 -7.35 7.19 -8.79
CA PHE A 151 -7.59 5.84 -8.28
C PHE A 151 -8.33 5.88 -6.95
N HIS A 152 -9.11 4.84 -6.66
CA HIS A 152 -9.63 4.60 -5.32
C HIS A 152 -8.54 3.99 -4.44
N GLY A 153 -8.28 4.59 -3.28
CA GLY A 153 -7.38 4.07 -2.27
C GLY A 153 -8.06 3.90 -0.92
N VAL A 154 -7.66 2.89 -0.17
CA VAL A 154 -7.98 2.80 1.26
C VAL A 154 -7.12 3.83 1.99
N TYR A 155 -7.73 4.90 2.46
CA TYR A 155 -7.09 6.01 3.13
C TYR A 155 -7.25 5.89 4.65
N ILE A 156 -6.12 5.71 5.35
CA ILE A 156 -6.05 5.43 6.79
C ILE A 156 -5.41 6.62 7.51
N THR A 157 -6.08 7.16 8.52
CA THR A 157 -5.55 8.22 9.40
C THR A 157 -5.68 7.82 10.87
N GLY A 158 -4.79 8.31 11.73
CA GLY A 158 -4.82 7.99 13.16
C GLY A 158 -4.39 6.55 13.46
N ALA A 159 -3.47 5.99 12.67
CA ALA A 159 -2.76 4.77 13.02
C ALA A 159 -1.98 4.96 14.34
N ASP A 160 -1.84 3.90 15.13
CA ASP A 160 -1.15 3.96 16.42
C ASP A 160 0.32 4.40 16.25
N GLU A 161 0.64 5.62 16.69
CA GLU A 161 1.94 6.25 16.53
C GLU A 161 3.07 5.53 17.28
N ARG A 162 2.76 4.67 18.26
CA ARG A 162 3.75 3.81 18.92
C ARG A 162 4.38 2.83 17.95
N PHE A 163 3.71 2.56 16.83
CA PHE A 163 4.15 1.66 15.77
C PHE A 163 4.25 2.43 14.44
N PRO A 164 5.21 3.37 14.30
CA PRO A 164 5.33 4.19 13.10
C PRO A 164 5.58 3.32 11.86
N PHE A 165 5.33 3.87 10.67
CA PHE A 165 5.64 3.16 9.44
C PHE A 165 7.16 2.96 9.27
N TYR A 166 7.55 1.79 8.75
CA TYR A 166 8.93 1.30 8.74
C TYR A 166 9.84 1.87 7.64
N ALA A 167 9.29 2.71 6.76
CA ALA A 167 10.06 3.36 5.70
C ALA A 167 9.69 4.85 5.56
N HIS A 168 10.62 5.62 5.04
CA HIS A 168 10.39 7.02 4.69
C HIS A 168 9.72 7.13 3.32
N PRO A 169 8.87 8.15 3.12
CA PRO A 169 8.35 8.50 1.80
C PRO A 169 9.48 8.90 0.85
N ASN A 170 9.24 8.72 -0.44
CA ASN A 170 10.01 9.27 -1.53
C ASN A 170 9.06 9.77 -2.63
N GLU A 171 9.62 10.23 -3.74
CA GLU A 171 8.87 10.76 -4.87
C GLU A 171 8.84 9.76 -6.05
N TRP A 172 7.80 9.88 -6.89
CA TRP A 172 7.63 9.01 -8.06
C TRP A 172 8.80 9.07 -9.05
N SER A 173 9.46 10.23 -9.18
CA SER A 173 10.63 10.41 -10.06
C SER A 173 11.84 9.57 -9.64
N ARG A 174 11.88 9.07 -8.39
CA ARG A 174 12.95 8.22 -7.87
C ARG A 174 12.68 6.72 -8.04
N ILE A 175 11.49 6.34 -8.49
CA ILE A 175 11.16 4.95 -8.76
C ILE A 175 11.82 4.50 -10.06
N LYS A 176 12.48 3.34 -9.99
CA LYS A 176 13.07 2.64 -11.13
C LYS A 176 12.28 1.36 -11.42
N ILE A 177 12.14 1.02 -12.69
CA ILE A 177 11.49 -0.22 -13.11
C ILE A 177 12.56 -1.28 -13.35
N PHE A 178 12.47 -2.40 -12.64
CA PHE A 178 13.37 -3.54 -12.77
C PHE A 178 12.64 -4.77 -13.30
N ASP A 179 13.37 -5.72 -13.87
CA ASP A 179 12.82 -7.01 -14.28
C ASP A 179 12.82 -8.03 -13.12
N ALA A 180 13.68 -7.82 -12.12
CA ALA A 180 13.77 -8.63 -10.90
C ALA A 180 13.94 -7.75 -9.65
N MET A 181 13.61 -8.30 -8.48
CA MET A 181 13.75 -7.58 -7.21
C MET A 181 15.22 -7.20 -6.97
N PRO A 182 15.52 -5.93 -6.61
CA PRO A 182 16.86 -5.54 -6.21
C PRO A 182 17.39 -6.38 -5.04
N THR A 183 18.69 -6.59 -4.96
CA THR A 183 19.29 -7.45 -3.92
C THR A 183 19.57 -6.68 -2.63
N THR A 184 19.99 -5.41 -2.73
CA THR A 184 20.36 -4.62 -1.55
C THR A 184 19.14 -3.94 -0.91
N LYS A 185 19.21 -3.66 0.40
CA LYS A 185 18.14 -2.93 1.12
C LYS A 185 18.00 -1.50 0.62
N GLN A 186 19.13 -0.84 0.35
CA GLN A 186 19.21 0.57 -0.06
C GLN A 186 18.54 0.82 -1.41
N GLU A 187 18.58 -0.16 -2.31
CA GLU A 187 17.87 -0.10 -3.59
C GLU A 187 16.37 -0.33 -3.46
N LYS A 188 15.89 -0.81 -2.30
CA LYS A 188 14.46 -1.11 -2.09
C LYS A 188 13.71 0.08 -1.52
N LYS A 189 14.17 0.61 -0.38
CA LYS A 189 13.46 1.62 0.42
C LYS A 189 14.45 2.41 1.29
N PHE A 190 14.05 3.60 1.72
CA PHE A 190 14.63 4.25 2.90
C PHE A 190 13.98 3.68 4.16
N TYR A 191 14.61 2.68 4.79
CA TYR A 191 14.11 2.13 6.05
C TYR A 191 14.30 3.12 7.20
N SER A 192 13.31 3.25 8.08
CA SER A 192 13.35 4.18 9.22
C SER A 192 14.13 3.64 10.43
N ARG A 193 14.41 2.33 10.44
CA ARG A 193 15.20 1.63 11.46
C ARG A 193 15.75 0.31 10.92
N ASP A 194 16.75 -0.25 11.60
CA ASP A 194 17.37 -1.52 11.21
C ASP A 194 16.42 -2.72 11.33
N ASP A 195 15.68 -2.79 12.45
CA ASP A 195 14.61 -3.76 12.67
C ASP A 195 13.28 -3.26 12.10
N CYS A 196 13.23 -3.09 10.78
CA CYS A 196 12.04 -2.59 10.09
C CYS A 196 10.89 -3.61 10.03
N TYR A 197 11.18 -4.91 10.11
CA TYR A 197 10.19 -5.98 10.01
C TYR A 197 9.26 -6.06 11.24
N ALA A 198 9.74 -5.64 12.41
CA ALA A 198 8.93 -5.40 13.60
C ALA A 198 7.66 -4.55 13.34
N LEU A 199 7.78 -3.59 12.43
CA LEU A 199 6.75 -2.61 12.10
C LEU A 199 5.99 -2.98 10.80
N TYR A 200 6.18 -4.18 10.26
CA TYR A 200 5.51 -4.60 9.03
C TYR A 200 4.05 -4.94 9.29
N ARG A 201 3.13 -4.30 8.56
CA ARG A 201 1.68 -4.58 8.61
C ARG A 201 1.39 -5.81 7.75
N ASN A 202 0.82 -6.85 8.35
CA ASN A 202 0.60 -8.13 7.69
C ASN A 202 -0.68 -8.12 6.85
N PHE A 203 -0.65 -7.50 5.67
CA PHE A 203 -1.79 -7.51 4.75
C PHE A 203 -2.03 -8.86 4.05
N ASP A 204 -1.17 -9.86 4.24
CA ASP A 204 -1.41 -11.21 3.73
C ASP A 204 -2.70 -11.80 4.32
N VAL A 205 -3.13 -11.34 5.51
CA VAL A 205 -4.43 -11.71 6.11
C VAL A 205 -5.64 -11.26 5.27
N LEU A 206 -5.48 -10.22 4.47
CA LEU A 206 -6.48 -9.78 3.49
C LEU A 206 -6.46 -10.63 2.23
N GLY A 207 -5.43 -11.45 2.02
CA GLY A 207 -5.17 -12.12 0.75
C GLY A 207 -4.33 -11.31 -0.24
N CYS A 208 -3.78 -10.18 0.20
CA CYS A 208 -2.86 -9.39 -0.61
C CYS A 208 -1.51 -10.12 -0.67
N GLY A 209 -0.90 -10.22 -1.86
CA GLY A 209 0.54 -10.53 -1.98
C GLY A 209 0.95 -11.96 -2.32
N LYS A 210 0.11 -12.99 -2.13
CA LYS A 210 0.42 -14.36 -2.62
C LYS A 210 -0.83 -15.08 -3.14
N PRO A 211 -0.76 -15.71 -4.33
CA PRO A 211 -1.78 -16.64 -4.78
C PRO A 211 -1.99 -17.73 -3.74
N ARG A 212 -3.26 -18.02 -3.40
CA ARG A 212 -3.63 -19.12 -2.51
C ARG A 212 -4.26 -20.22 -3.35
N THR A 213 -3.85 -21.47 -3.17
CA THR A 213 -4.58 -22.60 -3.74
C THR A 213 -5.94 -22.69 -3.05
N LEU A 214 -7.01 -22.85 -3.82
CA LEU A 214 -8.28 -23.30 -3.26
C LEU A 214 -8.01 -24.66 -2.60
N GLY A 215 -8.28 -24.77 -1.31
CA GLY A 215 -7.99 -25.98 -0.54
C GLY A 215 -8.52 -27.24 -1.24
N THR A 216 -7.70 -28.30 -1.20
CA THR A 216 -8.13 -29.70 -1.41
C THR A 216 -9.12 -30.13 -0.35
#